data_AF-W4Q4J1-F1
#
_entry.id   AF-W4Q4J1-F1
#
_cell.length_a   1.000
_cell.length_b   1.000
_cell.length_c   1.000
_cell.angle_alpha   90.00
_cell.angle_beta   90.00
_cell.angle_gamma   90.00
#
_symmetry.space_group_name_H-M   'P 1'
#
loop_
_entity.id
_entity.type
_entity.pdbx_description
1 polymer ?
#
loop_
_entity_poly.entity_id
_entity_poly.type
_entity_poly.pdbx_seq_one_letter_code
_entity_poly.pdbx_strand_id
1 'polypeptide(L)'
;MMRKRTAWLIAICIAAISFAQVPLASADERTTDHYYAIDVFDHWAERELTDFLLADVFKGYQNENGQTYLNPDADITRAQFTAILVRALGLEEREGSAKRFPDVSDNHAMKKEIAIASSHGIIQGTKDGSFQPNEKIRRDQLVTMIVRAFENTIDFSGEARTFHDVTDQNWAKAEIDAASSVGLVQGDRNDQFRPSESATRAHAAVMLFRALEQEQWDVPDAEFFKNVILSSEERENELVGSGNIDELHAHNEQRFLGYFKTLSDQSVDNAWDLYHSYDRLDFTLIEEPDIHVLKATDRFAVVELTGGMLEVYTELYGSGSHSFGSYENTYYLRKDKNEWKIYFVDFGYVSGSDMEMNERPSIFFWK
;
A
#
# COMPACT_ATOMS: atom_id res chain seq x y z
N MET A 1 -19.80 -40.76 21.68
CA MET A 1 -20.83 -39.97 22.40
C MET A 1 -20.22 -39.51 23.71
N MET A 2 -20.23 -38.19 23.97
CA MET A 2 -19.66 -37.47 25.13
C MET A 2 -18.12 -37.44 25.23
N ARG A 3 -17.45 -36.31 25.47
CA ARG A 3 -17.86 -34.89 25.58
C ARG A 3 -16.57 -34.04 25.61
N LYS A 4 -16.57 -32.96 24.81
CA LYS A 4 -15.93 -31.64 24.95
C LYS A 4 -14.98 -31.39 26.13
N ARG A 5 -13.93 -30.58 25.84
CA ARG A 5 -12.97 -29.81 26.69
C ARG A 5 -11.56 -30.32 26.34
N THR A 6 -10.64 -29.62 25.69
CA THR A 6 -10.30 -28.19 25.62
C THR A 6 -9.46 -27.97 24.36
N ALA A 7 -9.95 -27.17 23.41
CA ALA A 7 -9.18 -26.69 22.26
C ALA A 7 -9.57 -25.22 22.11
N TRP A 8 -8.98 -24.38 22.95
CA TRP A 8 -9.12 -22.93 22.94
C TRP A 8 -7.78 -22.42 23.44
N LEU A 9 -6.98 -21.87 22.53
CA LEU A 9 -5.80 -21.01 22.78
C LEU A 9 -5.02 -20.70 21.50
N ILE A 10 -5.44 -21.22 20.35
CA ILE A 10 -4.72 -21.02 19.09
C ILE A 10 -5.70 -20.54 18.06
N ALA A 11 -5.94 -19.26 18.11
CA ALA A 11 -5.31 -18.47 17.11
C ALA A 11 -4.91 -17.20 17.85
N ILE A 12 -3.83 -16.57 17.38
CA ILE A 12 -3.69 -15.13 17.45
C ILE A 12 -2.82 -14.52 18.57
N CYS A 13 -1.77 -13.83 18.14
CA CYS A 13 -1.19 -12.67 18.83
C CYS A 13 -1.63 -11.32 18.18
N ILE A 14 -2.35 -11.32 17.05
CA ILE A 14 -2.93 -10.13 16.39
C ILE A 14 -4.49 -9.96 16.56
N ALA A 15 -5.38 -10.75 15.96
CA ALA A 15 -6.84 -10.87 16.30
C ALA A 15 -7.37 -11.39 17.72
N ALA A 16 -6.57 -11.59 18.80
CA ALA A 16 -7.03 -12.13 20.11
C ALA A 16 -7.14 -11.00 21.14
N ILE A 17 -7.45 -9.81 20.64
CA ILE A 17 -7.75 -8.65 21.47
C ILE A 17 -9.26 -8.43 21.37
N SER A 18 -10.04 -9.38 21.87
CA SER A 18 -11.41 -9.07 22.28
C SER A 18 -11.36 -8.60 23.74
N PHE A 19 -11.55 -7.30 23.91
CA PHE A 19 -11.80 -6.58 25.17
C PHE A 19 -10.60 -6.27 26.06
N ALA A 20 -9.79 -5.29 25.66
CA ALA A 20 -9.23 -4.30 26.60
C ALA A 20 -9.77 -2.92 26.21
N GLN A 21 -10.21 -2.12 27.19
CA GLN A 21 -10.71 -0.78 26.92
C GLN A 21 -9.58 0.06 26.32
N VAL A 22 -9.70 0.39 25.03
CA VAL A 22 -8.76 1.26 24.31
C VAL A 22 -8.66 2.58 25.08
N PRO A 23 -7.49 2.96 25.60
CA PRO A 23 -7.28 4.31 26.11
C PRO A 23 -7.58 5.29 24.99
N LEU A 24 -8.25 6.42 25.29
CA LEU A 24 -8.48 7.47 24.27
C LEU A 24 -7.13 7.85 23.65
N ALA A 25 -6.91 7.46 22.39
CA ALA A 25 -5.76 7.86 21.63
C ALA A 25 -5.67 9.39 21.59
N SER A 26 -4.45 9.91 21.66
CA SER A 26 -4.22 11.35 21.52
C SER A 26 -4.60 11.80 20.11
N ALA A 27 -5.04 13.05 19.95
CA ALA A 27 -5.54 13.58 18.68
C ALA A 27 -4.52 13.63 17.52
N ASP A 28 -3.24 13.31 17.77
CA ASP A 28 -2.15 13.30 16.78
C ASP A 28 -1.71 11.88 16.36
N GLU A 29 -2.29 10.82 16.94
CA GLU A 29 -1.88 9.45 16.66
C GLU A 29 -2.65 8.85 15.47
N ARG A 30 -1.93 8.44 14.43
CA ARG A 30 -2.54 7.85 13.24
C ARG A 30 -3.05 6.44 13.55
N THR A 31 -4.33 6.29 13.85
CA THR A 31 -4.99 5.00 14.07
C THR A 31 -5.32 4.28 12.75
N THR A 32 -5.66 3.00 12.82
CA THR A 32 -6.15 2.21 11.68
C THR A 32 -7.38 2.82 10.99
N ASP A 33 -8.21 3.62 11.69
CA ASP A 33 -9.38 4.33 11.13
C ASP A 33 -9.04 5.23 9.93
N HIS A 34 -7.79 5.68 9.85
CA HIS A 34 -7.28 6.48 8.73
C HIS A 34 -7.23 5.73 7.40
N TYR A 35 -7.37 4.41 7.44
CA TYR A 35 -7.30 3.53 6.28
C TYR A 35 -8.68 3.00 5.83
N TYR A 36 -9.76 3.44 6.48
CA TYR A 36 -11.13 3.11 6.10
C TYR A 36 -11.81 4.35 5.51
N ALA A 37 -11.71 4.49 4.18
CA ALA A 37 -12.38 5.57 3.47
C ALA A 37 -13.87 5.24 3.28
N ILE A 38 -14.76 6.11 3.76
CA ILE A 38 -16.20 5.84 3.75
C ILE A 38 -16.87 6.12 2.40
N ASP A 39 -16.18 6.80 1.49
CA ASP A 39 -16.69 7.29 0.20
C ASP A 39 -16.12 6.52 -1.01
N VAL A 40 -15.52 5.36 -0.78
CA VAL A 40 -15.02 4.48 -1.85
C VAL A 40 -15.81 3.20 -2.03
N PHE A 41 -16.62 2.79 -1.06
CA PHE A 41 -17.44 1.59 -1.16
C PHE A 41 -18.42 1.67 -2.36
N ASP A 42 -18.45 0.62 -3.19
CA ASP A 42 -19.24 0.52 -4.43
C ASP A 42 -18.85 1.55 -5.51
N HIS A 43 -17.71 2.23 -5.35
CA HIS A 43 -17.17 3.14 -6.35
C HIS A 43 -16.41 2.34 -7.44
N TRP A 44 -16.48 2.77 -8.69
CA TRP A 44 -15.85 2.06 -9.83
C TRP A 44 -14.32 1.93 -9.74
N ALA A 45 -13.69 2.74 -8.88
CA ALA A 45 -12.27 2.74 -8.58
C ALA A 45 -11.96 2.30 -7.12
N GLU A 46 -12.92 1.66 -6.44
CA GLU A 46 -12.81 1.22 -5.04
C GLU A 46 -11.52 0.45 -4.80
N ARG A 47 -11.23 -0.52 -5.67
CA ARG A 47 -10.03 -1.35 -5.61
C ARG A 47 -8.77 -0.50 -5.54
N GLU A 48 -8.55 0.33 -6.56
CA GLU A 48 -7.29 1.05 -6.73
C GLU A 48 -7.12 2.11 -5.63
N LEU A 49 -8.22 2.74 -5.22
CA LEU A 49 -8.22 3.72 -4.15
C LEU A 49 -7.96 3.11 -2.78
N THR A 50 -8.59 1.97 -2.49
CA THR A 50 -8.39 1.24 -1.23
C THR A 50 -6.97 0.72 -1.13
N ASP A 51 -6.47 0.05 -2.18
CA ASP A 51 -5.11 -0.48 -2.19
C ASP A 51 -4.07 0.64 -2.02
N PHE A 52 -4.23 1.75 -2.74
CA PHE A 52 -3.35 2.91 -2.58
C PHE A 52 -3.46 3.60 -1.23
N LEU A 53 -4.61 3.55 -0.56
CA LEU A 53 -4.75 4.07 0.80
C LEU A 53 -4.00 3.18 1.79
N LEU A 54 -4.21 1.86 1.73
CA LEU A 54 -3.52 0.87 2.57
C LEU A 54 -2.00 0.93 2.39
N ALA A 55 -1.55 1.16 1.16
CA ALA A 55 -0.16 1.29 0.76
C ALA A 55 0.46 2.67 1.07
N ASP A 56 -0.27 3.61 1.66
CA ASP A 56 0.18 4.98 1.94
C ASP A 56 0.55 5.82 0.70
N VAL A 57 0.11 5.39 -0.48
CA VAL A 57 0.27 6.09 -1.75
C VAL A 57 -0.73 7.25 -1.85
N PHE A 58 -2.00 6.96 -1.57
CA PHE A 58 -3.03 7.95 -1.34
C PHE A 58 -3.12 8.30 0.14
N LYS A 59 -3.30 9.59 0.42
CA LYS A 59 -3.66 10.06 1.75
C LYS A 59 -5.11 10.52 1.73
N GLY A 60 -5.88 10.06 2.71
CA GLY A 60 -7.25 10.50 2.95
C GLY A 60 -7.31 11.85 3.65
N TYR A 61 -8.51 12.42 3.66
CA TYR A 61 -8.86 13.61 4.41
C TYR A 61 -9.79 13.20 5.54
N GLN A 62 -9.44 13.56 6.77
CA GLN A 62 -10.36 13.37 7.88
C GLN A 62 -11.25 14.59 8.06
N ASN A 63 -12.52 14.33 8.34
CA ASN A 63 -13.43 15.37 8.82
C ASN A 63 -13.30 15.55 10.34
N GLU A 64 -14.05 16.49 10.90
CA GLU A 64 -14.06 16.80 12.34
C GLU A 64 -14.48 15.60 13.23
N ASN A 65 -15.12 14.59 12.64
CA ASN A 65 -15.54 13.36 13.33
C ASN A 65 -14.52 12.22 13.20
N GLY A 66 -13.33 12.47 12.62
CA GLY A 66 -12.30 11.46 12.40
C GLY A 66 -12.56 10.52 11.23
N GLN A 67 -13.63 10.72 10.45
CA GLN A 67 -13.96 9.86 9.32
C GLN A 67 -13.08 10.20 8.12
N THR A 68 -12.53 9.17 7.48
CA THR A 68 -11.64 9.31 6.33
C THR A 68 -12.41 9.35 5.01
N TYR A 69 -12.05 10.29 4.14
CA TYR A 69 -12.56 10.42 2.79
C TYR A 69 -11.43 10.45 1.76
N LEU A 70 -11.64 9.84 0.61
CA LEU A 70 -10.75 9.94 -0.54
C LEU A 70 -11.26 10.90 -1.61
N ASN A 71 -12.52 11.33 -1.59
CA ASN A 71 -13.15 12.21 -2.56
C ASN A 71 -12.87 11.78 -4.02
N PRO A 72 -13.25 10.56 -4.42
CA PRO A 72 -12.82 9.95 -5.68
C PRO A 72 -13.16 10.76 -6.92
N ASP A 73 -14.31 11.42 -6.93
CA ASP A 73 -14.80 12.23 -8.05
C ASP A 73 -14.34 13.69 -8.04
N ALA A 74 -13.60 14.11 -7.00
CA ALA A 74 -13.06 15.45 -6.96
C ALA A 74 -11.88 15.63 -7.92
N ASP A 75 -11.83 16.77 -8.59
CA ASP A 75 -10.69 17.17 -9.42
C ASP A 75 -9.39 17.21 -8.60
N ILE A 76 -8.35 16.55 -9.11
CA ILE A 76 -7.04 16.50 -8.47
C ILE A 76 -6.12 17.61 -8.99
N THR A 77 -5.31 18.22 -8.12
CA THR A 77 -4.32 19.21 -8.56
C THR A 77 -3.07 18.55 -9.13
N ARG A 78 -2.32 19.31 -9.93
CA ARG A 78 -1.02 18.89 -10.47
C ARG A 78 -0.05 18.48 -9.36
N ALA A 79 0.06 19.25 -8.28
CA ALA A 79 0.92 18.91 -7.15
C ALA A 79 0.48 17.65 -6.40
N GLN A 80 -0.84 17.47 -6.21
CA GLN A 80 -1.39 16.28 -5.55
C GLN A 80 -1.07 15.02 -6.36
N PHE A 81 -1.29 15.05 -7.67
CA PHE A 81 -0.96 13.91 -8.53
C PHE A 81 0.54 13.61 -8.56
N THR A 82 1.40 14.64 -8.66
CA THR A 82 2.86 14.45 -8.56
C THR A 82 3.26 13.75 -7.26
N ALA A 83 2.66 14.13 -6.13
CA ALA A 83 2.99 13.53 -4.84
C ALA A 83 2.57 12.06 -4.75
N ILE A 84 1.39 11.72 -5.29
CA ILE A 84 0.92 10.33 -5.40
C ILE A 84 1.86 9.52 -6.27
N LEU A 85 2.21 10.03 -7.45
CA LEU A 85 3.11 9.35 -8.39
C LEU A 85 4.49 9.09 -7.76
N VAL A 86 5.07 10.08 -7.09
CA VAL A 86 6.36 9.92 -6.40
C VAL A 86 6.31 8.86 -5.30
N ARG A 87 5.23 8.82 -4.51
CA ARG A 87 5.06 7.81 -3.45
C ARG A 87 4.84 6.40 -4.01
N ALA A 88 3.98 6.28 -5.01
CA ALA A 88 3.72 5.01 -5.69
C ALA A 88 5.00 4.40 -6.27
N LEU A 89 5.87 5.26 -6.81
CA LEU A 89 7.15 4.86 -7.38
C LEU A 89 8.28 4.77 -6.33
N GLY A 90 8.05 5.16 -5.08
CA GLY A 90 9.09 5.18 -4.04
C GLY A 90 10.34 5.98 -4.43
N LEU A 91 10.17 7.06 -5.21
CA LEU A 91 11.30 7.81 -5.78
C LEU A 91 12.01 8.66 -4.75
N GLU A 92 13.32 8.79 -4.93
CA GLU A 92 14.19 9.70 -4.19
C GLU A 92 14.77 10.76 -5.15
N GLU A 93 15.19 11.90 -4.62
CA GLU A 93 15.70 12.99 -5.46
C GLU A 93 17.04 12.60 -6.09
N ARG A 94 17.14 12.74 -7.42
CA ARG A 94 18.42 12.57 -8.14
C ARG A 94 19.28 13.82 -7.96
N GLU A 95 20.45 13.68 -7.35
CA GLU A 95 21.35 14.80 -7.08
C GLU A 95 21.63 15.66 -8.33
N GLY A 96 21.53 16.98 -8.17
CA GLY A 96 21.94 17.96 -9.18
C GLY A 96 21.04 18.09 -10.42
N SER A 97 19.90 17.39 -10.48
CA SER A 97 19.06 17.34 -11.69
C SER A 97 17.69 18.01 -11.55
N ALA A 98 17.27 18.41 -10.34
CA ALA A 98 15.97 19.02 -10.12
C ALA A 98 15.88 20.45 -10.67
N LYS A 99 14.99 20.67 -11.65
CA LYS A 99 14.58 22.03 -12.04
C LYS A 99 13.67 22.61 -10.95
N ARG A 100 13.98 23.84 -10.50
CA ARG A 100 13.12 24.62 -9.60
C ARG A 100 12.09 25.41 -10.40
N PHE A 101 10.89 25.52 -9.85
CA PHE A 101 9.79 26.27 -10.44
C PHE A 101 9.51 27.52 -9.59
N PRO A 102 9.39 28.71 -10.21
CA PRO A 102 9.28 29.98 -9.48
C PRO A 102 7.97 30.14 -8.71
N ASP A 103 6.93 29.41 -9.10
CA ASP A 103 5.59 29.42 -8.50
C ASP A 103 5.38 28.33 -7.43
N VAL A 104 6.41 27.54 -7.14
CA VAL A 104 6.41 26.56 -6.04
C VAL A 104 7.12 27.20 -4.84
N SER A 105 6.32 27.65 -3.86
CA SER A 105 6.86 28.30 -2.67
C SER A 105 7.71 27.35 -1.83
N ASP A 106 8.65 27.91 -1.06
CA ASP A 106 9.53 27.11 -0.20
C ASP A 106 8.78 26.32 0.88
N ASN A 107 7.57 26.78 1.24
CA ASN A 107 6.68 26.18 2.24
C ASN A 107 5.54 25.37 1.60
N HIS A 108 5.56 25.12 0.30
CA HIS A 108 4.53 24.33 -0.36
C HIS A 108 4.58 22.87 0.15
N ALA A 109 3.44 22.33 0.60
CA ALA A 109 3.37 21.02 1.25
C ALA A 109 3.96 19.87 0.40
N MET A 110 3.82 19.94 -0.93
CA MET A 110 4.34 18.94 -1.88
C MET A 110 5.64 19.38 -2.58
N LYS A 111 6.37 20.37 -2.03
CA LYS A 111 7.61 20.87 -2.67
C LYS A 111 8.63 19.75 -2.90
N LYS A 112 8.77 18.84 -1.92
CA LYS A 112 9.73 17.74 -1.99
C LYS A 112 9.38 16.80 -3.14
N GLU A 113 8.13 16.37 -3.26
CA GLU A 113 7.69 15.48 -4.33
C GLU A 113 7.78 16.15 -5.70
N ILE A 114 7.51 17.45 -5.80
CA ILE A 114 7.73 18.22 -7.03
C ILE A 114 9.22 18.21 -7.41
N ALA A 115 10.14 18.45 -6.47
CA ALA A 115 11.57 18.39 -6.74
C ALA A 115 12.03 17.00 -7.20
N ILE A 116 11.55 15.93 -6.53
CA ILE A 116 11.84 14.55 -6.91
C ILE A 116 11.36 14.26 -8.34
N ALA A 117 10.09 14.51 -8.65
CA ALA A 117 9.56 14.27 -9.98
C ALA A 117 10.28 15.10 -11.07
N SER A 118 10.71 16.32 -10.74
CA SER A 118 11.49 17.19 -11.63
C SER A 118 12.87 16.60 -11.91
N SER A 119 13.55 16.08 -10.88
CA SER A 119 14.85 15.42 -10.99
C SER A 119 14.82 14.14 -11.86
N HIS A 120 13.65 13.50 -11.94
CA HIS A 120 13.41 12.35 -12.79
C HIS A 120 12.94 12.71 -14.21
N GLY A 121 12.75 13.99 -14.54
CA GLY A 121 12.25 14.43 -15.86
C GLY A 121 10.75 14.19 -16.09
N ILE A 122 10.04 13.70 -15.08
CA ILE A 122 8.60 13.40 -15.11
C ILE A 122 7.80 14.68 -15.28
N ILE A 123 8.23 15.75 -14.60
CA ILE A 123 7.66 17.09 -14.75
C ILE A 123 8.68 18.05 -15.35
N GLN A 124 8.24 18.87 -16.31
CA GLN A 124 9.11 19.82 -17.03
C GLN A 124 8.68 21.29 -16.83
N GLY A 125 7.50 21.51 -16.24
CA GLY A 125 6.83 22.82 -16.17
C GLY A 125 6.18 23.21 -17.49
N THR A 126 5.57 24.39 -17.52
CA THR A 126 4.97 24.97 -18.73
C THR A 126 5.99 25.81 -19.50
N LYS A 127 5.58 26.37 -20.65
CA LYS A 127 6.44 27.20 -21.51
C LYS A 127 6.95 28.46 -20.83
N ASP A 128 6.23 28.99 -19.84
CA ASP A 128 6.66 30.17 -19.06
C ASP A 128 7.61 29.81 -17.90
N GLY A 129 7.91 28.53 -17.71
CA GLY A 129 8.78 28.03 -16.65
C GLY A 129 8.08 27.73 -15.32
N SER A 130 6.77 27.96 -15.19
CA SER A 130 5.95 27.61 -14.01
C SER A 130 5.60 26.11 -13.94
N PHE A 131 5.26 25.60 -12.76
CA PHE A 131 4.70 24.25 -12.58
C PHE A 131 3.18 24.22 -12.47
N GLN A 132 2.58 25.27 -11.93
CA GLN A 132 1.17 25.46 -11.62
C GLN A 132 0.64 24.42 -10.60
N PRO A 133 1.18 24.38 -9.37
CA PRO A 133 0.91 23.29 -8.42
C PRO A 133 -0.55 23.14 -8.00
N ASN A 134 -1.29 24.25 -7.94
CA ASN A 134 -2.68 24.29 -7.46
C ASN A 134 -3.72 24.14 -8.59
N GLU A 135 -3.29 24.20 -9.85
CA GLU A 135 -4.18 24.00 -10.98
C GLU A 135 -4.65 22.55 -11.07
N LYS A 136 -5.89 22.36 -11.51
CA LYS A 136 -6.44 21.03 -11.77
C LYS A 136 -5.68 20.39 -12.92
N ILE A 137 -5.25 19.15 -12.73
CA ILE A 137 -4.53 18.44 -13.78
C ILE A 137 -5.53 17.97 -14.83
N ARG A 138 -5.22 18.22 -16.10
CA ARG A 138 -6.00 17.69 -17.21
C ARG A 138 -5.61 16.25 -17.51
N ARG A 139 -6.51 15.50 -18.17
CA ARG A 139 -6.28 14.10 -18.54
C ARG A 139 -5.05 13.90 -19.43
N ASP A 140 -4.81 14.80 -20.38
CA ASP A 140 -3.61 14.80 -21.22
C ASP A 140 -2.31 14.95 -20.40
N GLN A 141 -2.28 15.89 -19.45
CA GLN A 141 -1.14 16.10 -18.58
C GLN A 141 -0.90 14.92 -17.63
N LEU A 142 -1.97 14.34 -17.11
CA LEU A 142 -1.90 13.19 -16.22
C LEU A 142 -1.27 11.99 -16.93
N VAL A 143 -1.76 11.63 -18.12
CA VAL A 143 -1.22 10.50 -18.89
C VAL A 143 0.21 10.76 -19.34
N THR A 144 0.55 11.99 -19.75
CA THR A 144 1.94 12.34 -20.10
C THR A 144 2.90 12.14 -18.93
N MET A 145 2.50 12.50 -17.71
CA MET A 145 3.32 12.29 -16.52
C MET A 145 3.51 10.80 -16.21
N ILE A 146 2.46 9.98 -16.38
CA ILE A 146 2.56 8.53 -16.21
C ILE A 146 3.50 7.95 -17.27
N VAL A 147 3.29 8.20 -18.55
CA VAL A 147 4.14 7.63 -19.62
C VAL A 147 5.61 7.96 -19.40
N ARG A 148 5.94 9.22 -19.07
CA ARG A 148 7.33 9.62 -18.77
C ARG A 148 7.91 8.91 -17.56
N ALA A 149 7.10 8.67 -16.53
CA ALA A 149 7.56 7.99 -15.33
C ALA A 149 7.91 6.51 -15.58
N PHE A 150 7.27 5.89 -16.58
CA PHE A 150 7.44 4.47 -16.91
C PHE A 150 8.10 4.22 -18.27
N GLU A 151 8.58 5.26 -18.98
CA GLU A 151 9.11 5.14 -20.36
C GLU A 151 10.31 4.18 -20.49
N ASN A 152 11.01 3.93 -19.38
CA ASN A 152 12.16 3.04 -19.31
C ASN A 152 11.86 1.68 -18.68
N THR A 153 10.63 1.45 -18.20
CA THR A 153 10.25 0.22 -17.46
C THR A 153 9.01 -0.47 -18.03
N ILE A 154 8.26 0.18 -18.91
CA ILE A 154 7.16 -0.40 -19.69
C ILE A 154 7.50 -0.34 -21.18
N ASP A 155 7.26 -1.44 -21.89
CA ASP A 155 7.30 -1.48 -23.35
C ASP A 155 6.00 -0.94 -23.95
N PHE A 156 6.03 0.29 -24.46
CA PHE A 156 4.88 0.96 -25.08
C PHE A 156 4.70 0.63 -26.58
N SER A 157 5.33 -0.42 -27.10
CA SER A 157 5.31 -0.78 -28.53
C SER A 157 4.05 -1.49 -29.04
N GLY A 158 3.02 -1.63 -28.21
CA GLY A 158 1.73 -2.24 -28.59
C GLY A 158 0.97 -1.47 -29.69
N GLU A 159 -0.20 -2.00 -30.06
CA GLU A 159 -1.10 -1.32 -31.00
C GLU A 159 -1.93 -0.24 -30.29
N ALA A 160 -1.70 1.03 -30.63
CA ALA A 160 -2.43 2.15 -30.06
C ALA A 160 -3.91 2.15 -30.48
N ARG A 161 -4.78 2.54 -29.54
CA ARG A 161 -6.18 2.83 -29.83
C ARG A 161 -6.31 4.22 -30.44
N THR A 162 -7.26 4.38 -31.36
CA THR A 162 -7.62 5.70 -31.89
C THR A 162 -8.79 6.29 -31.10
N PHE A 163 -8.66 7.54 -30.68
CA PHE A 163 -9.74 8.31 -30.04
C PHE A 163 -10.21 9.44 -30.96
N HIS A 164 -11.51 9.63 -31.08
CA HIS A 164 -12.09 10.60 -32.02
C HIS A 164 -11.72 12.07 -31.70
N ASP A 165 -11.41 12.36 -30.44
CA ASP A 165 -11.08 13.69 -29.93
C ASP A 165 -9.57 13.90 -29.72
N VAL A 166 -8.73 12.97 -30.18
CA VAL A 166 -7.27 13.06 -30.14
C VAL A 166 -6.74 13.15 -31.57
N THR A 167 -6.69 14.37 -32.09
CA THR A 167 -6.17 14.65 -33.44
C THR A 167 -4.66 14.79 -33.47
N ASP A 168 -4.06 14.82 -34.66
CA ASP A 168 -2.61 15.02 -34.86
C ASP A 168 -2.08 16.36 -34.31
N GLN A 169 -2.97 17.33 -34.04
CA GLN A 169 -2.60 18.61 -33.43
C GLN A 169 -2.58 18.56 -31.90
N ASN A 170 -3.02 17.46 -31.28
CA ASN A 170 -2.97 17.31 -29.83
C ASN A 170 -1.52 17.13 -29.37
N TRP A 171 -1.06 18.00 -28.48
CA TRP A 171 0.32 18.02 -28.00
C TRP A 171 0.72 16.73 -27.24
N ALA A 172 -0.24 16.04 -26.64
CA ALA A 172 -0.03 14.80 -25.88
C ALA A 172 -0.38 13.54 -26.69
N LYS A 173 -0.60 13.66 -28.00
CA LYS A 173 -1.01 12.52 -28.83
C LYS A 173 -0.07 11.33 -28.68
N ALA A 174 1.24 11.56 -28.71
CA ALA A 174 2.23 10.49 -28.59
C ALA A 174 2.10 9.73 -27.26
N GLU A 175 1.98 10.45 -26.14
CA GLU A 175 1.79 9.83 -24.84
C GLU A 175 0.42 9.16 -24.67
N ILE A 176 -0.65 9.72 -25.27
CA ILE A 176 -1.97 9.09 -25.27
C ILE A 176 -1.96 7.78 -26.07
N ASP A 177 -1.34 7.79 -27.27
CA ASP A 177 -1.22 6.61 -28.13
C ASP A 177 -0.40 5.53 -27.40
N ALA A 178 0.76 5.88 -26.82
CA ALA A 178 1.58 4.97 -26.02
C ALA A 178 0.81 4.39 -24.83
N ALA A 179 0.15 5.23 -24.03
CA ALA A 179 -0.62 4.75 -22.88
C ALA A 179 -1.78 3.82 -23.31
N SER A 180 -2.38 4.06 -24.47
CA SER A 180 -3.46 3.23 -24.99
C SER A 180 -2.98 1.88 -25.51
N SER A 181 -1.73 1.82 -26.01
CA SER A 181 -1.15 0.62 -26.62
C SER A 181 -0.90 -0.51 -25.63
N VAL A 182 -0.77 -0.15 -24.35
CA VAL A 182 -0.60 -1.09 -23.22
C VAL A 182 -1.79 -1.05 -22.25
N GLY A 183 -2.91 -0.46 -22.65
CA GLY A 183 -4.16 -0.51 -21.90
C GLY A 183 -4.25 0.37 -20.65
N LEU A 184 -3.33 1.31 -20.44
CA LEU A 184 -3.42 2.27 -19.33
C LEU A 184 -4.68 3.14 -19.47
N VAL A 185 -4.98 3.54 -20.71
CA VAL A 185 -6.15 4.34 -21.06
C VAL A 185 -7.00 3.61 -22.09
N GLN A 186 -8.32 3.66 -21.92
CA GLN A 186 -9.26 2.89 -22.75
C GLN A 186 -10.28 3.77 -23.49
N GLY A 187 -10.37 5.05 -23.14
CA GLY A 187 -11.42 5.96 -23.61
C GLY A 187 -12.75 5.76 -22.88
N ASP A 188 -13.74 6.57 -23.24
CA ASP A 188 -15.13 6.40 -22.83
C ASP A 188 -15.92 5.51 -23.81
N ARG A 189 -17.22 5.32 -23.57
CA ARG A 189 -18.09 4.49 -24.42
C ARG A 189 -18.29 5.01 -25.86
N ASN A 190 -17.80 6.21 -26.16
CA ASN A 190 -17.91 6.86 -27.47
C ASN A 190 -16.53 6.99 -28.15
N ASP A 191 -15.54 6.22 -27.70
CA ASP A 191 -14.15 6.27 -28.16
C ASP A 191 -13.53 7.69 -28.02
N GLN A 192 -13.86 8.40 -26.95
CA GLN A 192 -13.26 9.69 -26.60
C GLN A 192 -12.29 9.55 -25.42
N PHE A 193 -11.14 10.22 -25.49
CA PHE A 193 -10.18 10.30 -24.40
C PHE A 193 -10.42 11.47 -23.44
N ARG A 194 -10.98 12.58 -23.96
CA ARG A 194 -11.26 13.85 -23.30
C ARG A 194 -9.99 14.56 -22.79
N PRO A 195 -9.00 14.83 -23.66
CA PRO A 195 -7.67 15.29 -23.25
C PRO A 195 -7.68 16.58 -22.43
N SER A 196 -8.61 17.49 -22.73
CA SER A 196 -8.69 18.82 -22.10
C SER A 196 -9.53 18.86 -20.82
N GLU A 197 -10.20 17.78 -20.44
CA GLU A 197 -11.00 17.74 -19.21
C GLU A 197 -10.11 17.54 -17.98
N SER A 198 -10.55 18.06 -16.84
CA SER A 198 -9.91 17.78 -15.54
C SER A 198 -9.94 16.28 -15.23
N ALA A 199 -8.87 15.76 -14.64
CA ALA A 199 -8.85 14.42 -14.09
C ALA A 199 -9.32 14.44 -12.62
N THR A 200 -10.08 13.43 -12.25
CA THR A 200 -10.48 13.19 -10.86
C THR A 200 -9.42 12.36 -10.13
N ARG A 201 -9.55 12.28 -8.81
CA ARG A 201 -8.70 11.42 -7.96
C ARG A 201 -8.81 9.94 -8.33
N ALA A 202 -10.01 9.46 -8.68
CA ALA A 202 -10.22 8.10 -9.16
C ALA A 202 -9.54 7.85 -10.51
N HIS A 203 -9.59 8.80 -11.45
CA HIS A 203 -8.85 8.69 -12.71
C HIS A 203 -7.34 8.57 -12.48
N ALA A 204 -6.80 9.38 -11.57
CA ALA A 204 -5.39 9.31 -11.19
C ALA A 204 -5.00 7.96 -10.59
N ALA A 205 -5.81 7.44 -9.66
CA ALA A 205 -5.57 6.14 -9.05
C ALA A 205 -5.56 5.02 -10.10
N VAL A 206 -6.61 4.94 -10.93
CA VAL A 206 -6.76 3.84 -11.90
C VAL A 206 -5.69 3.86 -13.00
N MET A 207 -5.37 5.02 -13.55
CA MET A 207 -4.33 5.09 -14.60
C MET A 207 -2.94 4.75 -14.04
N LEU A 208 -2.62 5.22 -12.84
CA LEU A 208 -1.33 4.92 -12.20
C LEU A 208 -1.24 3.45 -11.79
N PHE A 209 -2.32 2.89 -11.23
CA PHE A 209 -2.39 1.48 -10.85
C PHE A 209 -2.15 0.57 -12.05
N ARG A 210 -2.82 0.84 -13.18
CA ARG A 210 -2.58 0.09 -14.42
C ARG A 210 -1.13 0.18 -14.88
N ALA A 211 -0.48 1.33 -14.74
CA ALA A 211 0.93 1.47 -15.11
C ALA A 211 1.83 0.61 -14.21
N LEU A 212 1.61 0.64 -12.90
CA LEU A 212 2.32 -0.22 -11.94
C LEU A 212 2.12 -1.71 -12.24
N GLU A 213 0.94 -2.12 -12.71
CA GLU A 213 0.67 -3.51 -13.11
C GLU A 213 1.45 -3.94 -14.37
N GLN A 214 1.74 -3.01 -15.29
CA GLN A 214 2.48 -3.29 -16.52
C GLN A 214 4.00 -3.28 -16.32
N GLU A 215 4.50 -2.76 -15.20
CA GLU A 215 5.93 -2.64 -14.92
C GLU A 215 6.53 -4.00 -14.53
N GLN A 216 7.21 -4.66 -15.47
CA GLN A 216 7.73 -6.03 -15.35
C GLN A 216 9.23 -6.12 -15.68
N TRP A 217 9.99 -5.08 -15.35
CA TRP A 217 11.39 -4.91 -15.74
C TRP A 217 12.38 -5.60 -14.78
N ASP A 218 12.14 -5.50 -13.47
CA ASP A 218 13.00 -6.03 -12.39
C ASP A 218 12.16 -6.65 -11.27
N VAL A 219 11.36 -7.66 -11.64
CA VAL A 219 10.47 -8.36 -10.71
C VAL A 219 11.25 -9.43 -9.94
N PRO A 220 11.29 -9.39 -8.59
CA PRO A 220 11.95 -10.42 -7.81
C PRO A 220 11.27 -11.79 -7.93
N ASP A 221 12.02 -12.85 -7.67
CA ASP A 221 11.50 -14.22 -7.66
C ASP A 221 10.78 -14.59 -6.34
N ALA A 222 10.17 -15.77 -6.32
CA ALA A 222 9.46 -16.25 -5.13
C ALA A 222 10.38 -16.36 -3.91
N GLU A 223 11.60 -16.86 -4.10
CA GLU A 223 12.54 -17.06 -3.00
C GLU A 223 12.94 -15.73 -2.34
N PHE A 224 13.11 -14.67 -3.14
CA PHE A 224 13.30 -13.32 -2.62
C PHE A 224 12.16 -12.91 -1.68
N PHE A 225 10.90 -13.03 -2.13
CA PHE A 225 9.75 -12.62 -1.33
C PHE A 225 9.58 -13.48 -0.08
N LYS A 226 9.85 -14.78 -0.17
CA LYS A 226 9.87 -15.69 0.97
C LYS A 226 10.82 -15.18 2.04
N ASN A 227 12.06 -14.84 1.65
CA ASN A 227 13.08 -14.34 2.57
C ASN A 227 12.70 -12.99 3.19
N VAL A 228 12.09 -12.07 2.42
CA VAL A 228 11.60 -10.80 2.95
C VAL A 228 10.55 -11.02 4.06
N ILE A 229 9.59 -11.91 3.82
CA ILE A 229 8.48 -12.18 4.74
C ILE A 229 8.96 -12.96 5.96
N LEU A 230 9.56 -14.14 5.76
CA LEU A 230 9.94 -15.03 6.86
C LEU A 230 11.00 -14.40 7.77
N SER A 231 12.00 -13.72 7.21
CA SER A 231 12.99 -13.01 8.05
C SER A 231 12.39 -11.86 8.85
N SER A 232 11.30 -11.27 8.36
CA SER A 232 10.58 -10.23 9.09
C SER A 232 9.88 -10.81 10.31
N GLU A 233 9.19 -11.93 10.14
CA GLU A 233 8.42 -12.55 11.20
C GLU A 233 9.27 -13.30 12.23
N GLU A 234 10.33 -13.98 11.79
CA GLU A 234 11.30 -14.59 12.71
C GLU A 234 11.85 -13.53 13.67
N ARG A 235 12.18 -12.35 13.14
CA ARG A 235 12.68 -11.23 13.94
C ARG A 235 11.60 -10.65 14.85
N GLU A 236 10.38 -10.50 14.37
CA GLU A 236 9.24 -10.07 15.20
C GLU A 236 9.02 -11.02 16.37
N ASN A 237 8.98 -12.32 16.10
CA ASN A 237 8.82 -13.37 17.10
C ASN A 237 9.95 -13.37 18.16
N GLU A 238 11.21 -13.18 17.73
CA GLU A 238 12.36 -13.03 18.63
C GLU A 238 12.20 -11.81 19.56
N LEU A 239 11.77 -10.67 19.00
CA LEU A 239 11.62 -9.42 19.73
C LEU A 239 10.44 -9.46 20.73
N VAL A 240 9.34 -10.09 20.34
CA VAL A 240 8.21 -10.36 21.24
C VAL A 240 8.63 -11.28 22.37
N GLY A 241 9.31 -12.40 22.08
CA GLY A 241 9.76 -13.34 23.10
C GLY A 241 10.82 -12.79 24.06
N SER A 242 11.68 -11.90 23.57
CA SER A 242 12.72 -11.24 24.39
C SER A 242 12.23 -10.01 25.15
N GLY A 243 11.02 -9.54 24.88
CA GLY A 243 10.46 -8.35 25.54
C GLY A 243 11.17 -7.05 25.18
N ASN A 244 11.64 -6.89 23.93
CA ASN A 244 12.29 -5.68 23.46
C ASN A 244 11.40 -4.81 22.54
N ILE A 245 10.53 -3.99 23.13
CA ILE A 245 9.52 -3.18 22.41
C ILE A 245 10.14 -2.13 21.51
N ASP A 246 11.21 -1.49 21.96
CA ASP A 246 11.87 -0.43 21.21
C ASP A 246 12.47 -0.98 19.90
N GLU A 247 13.09 -2.16 19.97
CA GLU A 247 13.57 -2.85 18.76
C GLU A 247 12.43 -3.39 17.90
N LEU A 248 11.28 -3.76 18.49
CA LEU A 248 10.09 -4.18 17.75
C LEU A 248 9.47 -3.03 16.94
N HIS A 249 9.32 -1.83 17.53
CA HIS A 249 8.89 -0.67 16.75
C HIS A 249 9.91 -0.26 15.68
N ALA A 250 11.22 -0.35 15.98
CA ALA A 250 12.25 -0.09 14.99
C ALA A 250 12.18 -1.10 13.82
N HIS A 251 11.90 -2.37 14.11
CA HIS A 251 11.65 -3.40 13.10
C HIS A 251 10.40 -3.09 12.27
N ASN A 252 9.29 -2.70 12.89
CA ASN A 252 8.06 -2.30 12.20
C ASN A 252 8.30 -1.11 11.25
N GLU A 253 9.05 -0.09 11.68
CA GLU A 253 9.44 1.05 10.82
C GLU A 253 10.28 0.61 9.61
N GLN A 254 11.15 -0.38 9.80
CA GLN A 254 11.98 -0.91 8.73
C GLN A 254 11.18 -1.79 7.76
N ARG A 255 10.33 -2.69 8.25
CA ARG A 255 9.73 -3.76 7.44
C ARG A 255 8.31 -3.47 6.98
N PHE A 256 7.59 -2.60 7.68
CA PHE A 256 6.17 -2.36 7.42
C PHE A 256 5.94 -0.92 6.98
N LEU A 257 4.79 -0.69 6.32
CA LEU A 257 4.28 0.65 6.06
C LEU A 257 2.76 0.66 6.04
N GLY A 258 2.17 1.85 5.92
CA GLY A 258 0.75 1.98 5.68
C GLY A 258 -0.09 1.33 6.77
N TYR A 259 -1.18 0.66 6.37
CA TYR A 259 -2.14 0.06 7.29
C TYR A 259 -1.48 -0.95 8.21
N PHE A 260 -0.70 -1.89 7.66
CA PHE A 260 -0.14 -2.98 8.45
C PHE A 260 0.84 -2.49 9.52
N LYS A 261 1.65 -1.47 9.21
CA LYS A 261 2.50 -0.85 10.22
C LYS A 261 1.68 -0.26 11.36
N THR A 262 0.66 0.54 11.02
CA THR A 262 -0.21 1.16 12.03
C THR A 262 -0.90 0.10 12.89
N LEU A 263 -1.44 -0.95 12.27
CA LEU A 263 -2.05 -2.07 12.99
C LEU A 263 -1.03 -2.78 13.90
N SER A 264 0.17 -3.04 13.39
CA SER A 264 1.24 -3.71 14.13
C SER A 264 1.67 -2.90 15.35
N ASP A 265 1.96 -1.61 15.19
CA ASP A 265 2.35 -0.74 16.29
C ASP A 265 1.26 -0.67 17.37
N GLN A 266 0.00 -0.47 16.98
CA GLN A 266 -1.14 -0.49 17.92
C GLN A 266 -1.30 -1.84 18.63
N SER A 267 -1.07 -2.95 17.92
CA SER A 267 -1.17 -4.30 18.50
C SER A 267 -0.06 -4.53 19.52
N VAL A 268 1.17 -4.09 19.21
CA VAL A 268 2.31 -4.15 20.13
C VAL A 268 2.00 -3.36 21.40
N ASP A 269 1.54 -2.12 21.28
CA ASP A 269 1.23 -1.27 22.43
C ASP A 269 0.12 -1.86 23.32
N ASN A 270 -0.91 -2.44 22.71
CA ASN A 270 -2.05 -3.00 23.43
C ASN A 270 -1.75 -4.36 24.09
N ALA A 271 -0.89 -5.18 23.46
CA ALA A 271 -0.60 -6.53 23.91
C ALA A 271 0.69 -6.65 24.70
N TRP A 272 1.46 -5.56 24.83
CA TRP A 272 2.76 -5.57 25.48
C TRP A 272 2.74 -6.18 26.88
N ASP A 273 1.84 -5.69 27.74
CA ASP A 273 1.70 -6.18 29.11
C ASP A 273 1.34 -7.68 29.17
N LEU A 274 0.58 -8.17 28.19
CA LEU A 274 0.23 -9.58 28.08
C LEU A 274 1.46 -10.41 27.71
N TYR A 275 2.25 -10.00 26.71
CA TYR A 275 3.48 -10.71 26.36
C TYR A 275 4.47 -10.73 27.53
N HIS A 276 4.54 -9.66 28.31
CA HIS A 276 5.41 -9.53 29.49
C HIS A 276 4.90 -10.28 30.71
N SER A 277 3.66 -10.79 30.67
CA SER A 277 3.12 -11.58 31.76
C SER A 277 3.66 -13.01 31.77
N TYR A 278 4.14 -13.51 30.63
CA TYR A 278 4.73 -14.84 30.50
C TYR A 278 6.15 -14.87 31.07
N ASP A 279 6.47 -15.93 31.83
CA ASP A 279 7.85 -16.20 32.28
C ASP A 279 8.75 -16.54 31.07
N ARG A 280 8.15 -17.13 30.04
CA ARG A 280 8.79 -17.46 28.75
C ARG A 280 7.75 -17.51 27.65
N LEU A 281 8.07 -16.92 26.51
CA LEU A 281 7.26 -16.93 25.29
C LEU A 281 8.19 -17.17 24.11
N ASP A 282 8.08 -18.34 23.49
CA ASP A 282 8.87 -18.68 22.30
C ASP A 282 7.95 -19.04 21.14
N PHE A 283 8.40 -18.69 19.95
CA PHE A 283 7.78 -19.08 18.69
C PHE A 283 8.79 -19.90 17.90
N THR A 284 8.36 -21.01 17.31
CA THR A 284 9.23 -21.87 16.51
C THR A 284 8.50 -22.30 15.26
N LEU A 285 9.04 -21.96 14.09
CA LEU A 285 8.56 -22.49 12.82
C LEU A 285 8.96 -23.96 12.72
N ILE A 286 7.99 -24.86 12.83
CA ILE A 286 8.21 -26.30 12.82
C ILE A 286 7.90 -26.93 11.46
N GLU A 287 7.10 -26.26 10.65
CA GLU A 287 6.90 -26.57 9.24
C GLU A 287 6.98 -25.27 8.45
N GLU A 288 7.93 -25.21 7.52
CA GLU A 288 8.14 -24.03 6.68
C GLU A 288 7.04 -23.95 5.62
N PRO A 289 6.41 -22.78 5.42
CA PRO A 289 5.32 -22.65 4.46
C PRO A 289 5.79 -22.76 3.01
N ASP A 290 4.90 -23.28 2.17
CA ASP A 290 4.97 -23.14 0.72
C ASP A 290 4.65 -21.70 0.33
N ILE A 291 5.34 -21.20 -0.71
CA ILE A 291 5.14 -19.85 -1.22
C ILE A 291 4.50 -19.85 -2.60
N HIS A 292 3.49 -18.99 -2.76
CA HIS A 292 2.81 -18.73 -4.02
C HIS A 292 2.81 -17.23 -4.29
N VAL A 293 3.63 -16.78 -5.24
CA VAL A 293 3.55 -15.40 -5.75
C VAL A 293 2.32 -15.29 -6.64
N LEU A 294 1.23 -14.75 -6.09
CA LEU A 294 -0.02 -14.55 -6.82
C LEU A 294 0.14 -13.48 -7.89
N LYS A 295 0.89 -12.43 -7.56
CA LYS A 295 1.24 -11.35 -8.48
C LYS A 295 2.50 -10.63 -8.02
N ALA A 296 3.32 -10.20 -8.97
CA ALA A 296 4.43 -9.30 -8.68
C ALA A 296 4.71 -8.38 -9.87
N THR A 297 5.18 -7.18 -9.55
CA THR A 297 5.69 -6.15 -10.46
C THR A 297 7.00 -5.62 -9.86
N ASP A 298 7.64 -4.64 -10.50
CA ASP A 298 8.83 -4.00 -9.96
C ASP A 298 8.60 -3.32 -8.59
N ARG A 299 7.35 -3.06 -8.23
CA ARG A 299 6.99 -2.20 -7.10
C ARG A 299 5.93 -2.75 -6.18
N PHE A 300 5.13 -3.72 -6.61
CA PHE A 300 4.07 -4.32 -5.80
C PHE A 300 4.12 -5.83 -5.92
N ALA A 301 3.77 -6.53 -4.86
CA ALA A 301 3.67 -7.98 -4.85
C ALA A 301 2.56 -8.45 -3.91
N VAL A 302 1.93 -9.56 -4.29
CA VAL A 302 0.95 -10.30 -3.51
C VAL A 302 1.44 -11.73 -3.41
N VAL A 303 1.70 -12.18 -2.19
CA VAL A 303 2.39 -13.43 -1.90
C VAL A 303 1.58 -14.20 -0.87
N GLU A 304 1.14 -15.39 -1.23
CA GLU A 304 0.42 -16.30 -0.35
C GLU A 304 1.40 -17.32 0.23
N LEU A 305 1.35 -17.49 1.56
CA LEU A 305 2.06 -18.54 2.27
C LEU A 305 1.03 -19.58 2.75
N THR A 306 1.28 -20.85 2.51
CA THR A 306 0.38 -21.95 2.87
C THR A 306 1.13 -23.12 3.51
N GLY A 307 0.42 -23.94 4.29
CA GLY A 307 0.98 -25.20 4.81
C GLY A 307 2.04 -25.04 5.91
N GLY A 308 2.35 -23.82 6.36
CA GLY A 308 3.28 -23.61 7.45
C GLY A 308 2.67 -24.01 8.80
N MET A 309 3.52 -24.35 9.77
CA MET A 309 3.10 -24.63 11.14
C MET A 309 4.04 -23.97 12.15
N LEU A 310 3.44 -23.22 13.06
CA LEU A 310 4.13 -22.52 14.13
C LEU A 310 3.81 -23.20 15.47
N GLU A 311 4.85 -23.53 16.23
CA GLU A 311 4.75 -23.87 17.63
C GLU A 311 4.93 -22.62 18.49
N VAL A 312 4.01 -22.39 19.43
CA VAL A 312 4.13 -21.35 20.45
C VAL A 312 4.23 -22.03 21.80
N TYR A 313 5.36 -21.81 22.47
CA TYR A 313 5.60 -22.23 23.84
C TYR A 313 5.38 -21.05 24.79
N THR A 314 4.52 -21.26 25.79
CA THR A 314 4.25 -20.27 26.83
C THR A 314 4.53 -20.88 28.20
N GLU A 315 5.16 -20.13 29.09
CA GLU A 315 5.34 -20.51 30.49
C GLU A 315 4.76 -19.44 31.41
N LEU A 316 3.90 -19.86 32.33
CA LEU A 316 3.31 -19.00 33.36
C LEU A 316 3.39 -19.70 34.71
N TYR A 317 3.97 -19.03 35.70
CA TYR A 317 4.11 -19.55 37.07
C TYR A 317 4.79 -20.92 37.11
N GLY A 318 5.78 -21.14 36.24
CA GLY A 318 6.50 -22.41 36.09
C GLY A 318 5.70 -23.55 35.43
N SER A 319 4.55 -23.25 34.82
CA SER A 319 3.77 -24.20 34.03
C SER A 319 3.89 -23.86 32.54
N GLY A 320 4.59 -24.71 31.80
CA GLY A 320 4.73 -24.62 30.35
C GLY A 320 3.55 -25.23 29.59
N SER A 321 3.25 -24.68 28.41
CA SER A 321 2.27 -25.21 27.46
C SER A 321 2.77 -25.03 26.04
N HIS A 322 2.56 -26.05 25.21
CA HIS A 322 2.82 -26.02 23.77
C HIS A 322 1.50 -25.86 23.02
N SER A 323 1.53 -25.07 21.96
CA SER A 323 0.36 -24.80 21.14
C SER A 323 0.79 -24.67 19.68
N PHE A 324 -0.04 -25.11 18.73
CA PHE A 324 0.32 -25.26 17.32
C PHE A 324 -0.69 -24.57 16.41
N GLY A 325 -0.22 -23.61 15.60
CA GLY A 325 -1.06 -22.88 14.65
C GLY A 325 -0.69 -23.19 13.22
N SER A 326 -1.71 -23.32 12.36
CA SER A 326 -1.52 -23.25 10.91
C SER A 326 -1.14 -21.83 10.53
N TYR A 327 -0.21 -21.73 9.60
CA TYR A 327 0.35 -20.48 9.12
C TYR A 327 -0.05 -20.30 7.65
N GLU A 328 -1.14 -19.55 7.43
CA GLU A 328 -1.77 -19.34 6.12
C GLU A 328 -2.20 -17.87 5.97
N ASN A 329 -1.37 -17.09 5.26
CA ASN A 329 -1.54 -15.64 5.14
C ASN A 329 -1.26 -15.18 3.71
N THR A 330 -1.94 -14.11 3.27
CA THR A 330 -1.59 -13.40 2.04
C THR A 330 -0.96 -12.06 2.37
N TYR A 331 0.28 -11.84 1.93
CA TYR A 331 1.07 -10.64 2.15
C TYR A 331 1.00 -9.73 0.94
N TYR A 332 0.78 -8.45 1.20
CA TYR A 332 0.81 -7.41 0.20
C TYR A 332 2.00 -6.51 0.49
N LEU A 333 2.91 -6.46 -0.48
CA LEU A 333 4.18 -5.77 -0.35
C LEU A 333 4.28 -4.67 -1.39
N ARG A 334 4.98 -3.60 -1.03
CA ARG A 334 5.42 -2.60 -1.99
C ARG A 334 6.86 -2.19 -1.76
N LYS A 335 7.53 -1.75 -2.82
CA LYS A 335 8.87 -1.20 -2.78
C LYS A 335 8.81 0.28 -2.38
N ASP A 336 9.52 0.66 -1.32
CA ASP A 336 9.70 2.04 -0.86
C ASP A 336 11.20 2.30 -0.72
N LYS A 337 11.75 3.26 -1.48
CA LYS A 337 13.19 3.60 -1.49
C LYS A 337 14.12 2.38 -1.66
N ASN A 338 13.76 1.49 -2.57
CA ASN A 338 14.43 0.21 -2.87
C ASN A 338 14.31 -0.91 -1.82
N GLU A 339 13.57 -0.70 -0.74
CA GLU A 339 13.27 -1.75 0.24
C GLU A 339 11.84 -2.27 0.03
N TRP A 340 11.66 -3.59 0.08
CA TRP A 340 10.33 -4.20 0.04
C TRP A 340 9.74 -4.23 1.45
N LYS A 341 8.55 -3.65 1.59
CA LYS A 341 7.84 -3.53 2.86
C LYS A 341 6.44 -4.10 2.77
N ILE A 342 5.96 -4.71 3.85
CA ILE A 342 4.61 -5.24 3.96
C ILE A 342 3.66 -4.09 4.33
N TYR A 343 2.60 -3.90 3.55
CA TYR A 343 1.60 -2.85 3.82
C TYR A 343 0.24 -3.39 4.21
N PHE A 344 -0.03 -4.66 3.92
CA PHE A 344 -1.24 -5.36 4.33
C PHE A 344 -0.98 -6.87 4.44
N VAL A 345 -1.66 -7.52 5.39
CA VAL A 345 -1.66 -8.98 5.56
C VAL A 345 -3.11 -9.44 5.69
N ASP A 346 -3.56 -10.29 4.78
CA ASP A 346 -4.82 -11.02 4.93
C ASP A 346 -4.54 -12.30 5.71
N PHE A 347 -4.79 -12.24 7.01
CA PHE A 347 -4.84 -13.42 7.85
C PHE A 347 -6.07 -14.21 7.44
N GLY A 348 -5.86 -15.36 6.80
CA GLY A 348 -6.92 -16.23 6.28
C GLY A 348 -8.03 -16.49 7.32
N TYR A 349 -9.18 -16.99 6.87
CA TYR A 349 -10.36 -17.13 7.74
C TYR A 349 -10.08 -18.03 8.97
N VAL A 350 -9.70 -17.43 10.09
CA VAL A 350 -9.66 -18.09 11.39
C VAL A 350 -11.11 -18.23 11.86
N SER A 351 -11.70 -19.41 11.66
CA SER A 351 -13.06 -19.67 12.15
C SER A 351 -13.09 -19.50 13.68
N GLY A 352 -13.69 -18.41 14.17
CA GLY A 352 -13.91 -18.18 15.60
C GLY A 352 -13.22 -16.97 16.22
N SER A 353 -12.51 -16.14 15.45
CA SER A 353 -12.10 -14.81 15.92
C SER A 353 -13.23 -13.82 15.65
N ASP A 354 -13.82 -13.24 16.70
CA ASP A 354 -14.76 -12.10 16.63
C ASP A 354 -14.02 -10.81 16.22
N MET A 355 -13.25 -10.86 15.13
CA MET A 355 -12.85 -9.66 14.41
C MET A 355 -14.11 -9.25 13.65
N GLU A 356 -14.82 -8.23 14.14
CA GLU A 356 -16.08 -7.80 13.52
C GLU A 356 -15.87 -7.63 12.02
N MET A 357 -16.79 -8.17 11.22
CA MET A 357 -16.83 -8.00 9.77
C MET A 357 -16.76 -6.53 9.32
N ASN A 358 -17.02 -5.60 10.26
CA ASN A 358 -17.03 -4.15 10.07
C ASN A 358 -15.62 -3.51 10.17
N GLU A 359 -14.63 -4.21 10.73
CA GLU A 359 -13.26 -3.70 10.90
C GLU A 359 -12.28 -4.27 9.87
N ARG A 360 -12.70 -5.21 9.02
CA ARG A 360 -11.90 -5.56 7.84
C ARG A 360 -12.29 -4.60 6.73
N PRO A 361 -11.34 -3.90 6.08
CA PRO A 361 -11.65 -3.36 4.77
C PRO A 361 -12.07 -4.58 3.94
N SER A 362 -13.10 -4.47 3.10
CA SER A 362 -13.54 -5.59 2.27
C SER A 362 -12.48 -5.85 1.20
N ILE A 363 -11.42 -6.61 1.51
CA ILE A 363 -10.24 -6.74 0.64
C ILE A 363 -10.30 -8.04 -0.13
N PHE A 364 -10.80 -7.98 -1.37
CA PHE A 364 -10.64 -9.05 -2.35
C PHE A 364 -10.35 -8.44 -3.71
N PHE A 365 -9.17 -7.84 -3.89
CA PHE A 365 -8.94 -7.02 -5.07
C PHE A 365 -7.72 -7.41 -5.94
N TRP A 366 -7.02 -8.48 -5.58
CA TRP A 366 -5.91 -9.04 -6.36
C TRP A 366 -6.04 -10.54 -6.66
N LYS A 367 -7.24 -11.13 -6.52
CA LYS A 367 -7.52 -12.51 -6.95
C LYS A 367 -7.71 -12.64 -8.46
#